data_AF-A0A7S2KW31-F1
#
_entry.id   AF-A0A7S2KW31-F1
#
_cell.length_a   1.000
_cell.length_b   1.000
_cell.length_c   1.000
_cell.angle_alpha   90.00
_cell.angle_beta   90.00
_cell.angle_gamma   90.00
#
_symmetry.space_group_name_H-M   'P 1'
#
loop_
_entity.id
_entity.type
_entity.pdbx_description
1 polymer ?
#
loop_
_entity_poly.entity_id
_entity_poly.type
_entity_poly.pdbx_seq_one_letter_code
_entity_poly.pdbx_strand_id
1 'polypeptide(L)'
;RVDSTSHTTLSDGICLHHRNGLDWQEHCNQWENIPDRIWRKNCMNDRKLPLHELVRYRIPAKYPKSWIYYIGDEEPSEYLIEDFKSDGISLIHREKHNLLSDEDIAKAARLKTLHISAETHRNLFEVVDYFTCAEIESFIGNSVSTFSANQIALRNGMKSSWYNSRSIPLGEVLPVYHIPLVYTYTEESQGLGKSLLKASILSVRGTFGMSADIHILYHGQNDWQFLMWLKKYSVIVHTHEPQWLDMIETMRQNGNPAHSHLFLHQGNYIGTWQRIDLPLFIDAEYVMFVDSDTIISDIFGMHNFNLKMTPGLAAGS
;
A
#
# COMPACT_ATOMS: atom_id res chain seq x y z
N ARG A 1 11.08 27.53 -12.18
CA ARG A 1 9.99 28.43 -11.72
C ARG A 1 8.69 27.68 -11.97
N VAL A 2 8.23 26.91 -10.98
CA VAL A 2 6.97 26.17 -11.06
C VAL A 2 5.85 27.18 -10.85
N ASP A 3 4.84 27.19 -11.72
CA ASP A 3 3.73 28.13 -11.67
C ASP A 3 2.96 28.01 -10.34
N SER A 4 2.83 29.14 -9.66
CA SER A 4 2.39 29.26 -8.27
C SER A 4 0.86 29.27 -8.08
N THR A 5 0.11 28.46 -8.83
CA THR A 5 -1.37 28.48 -8.79
C THR A 5 -2.02 27.18 -8.32
N SER A 6 -1.24 26.18 -7.91
CA SER A 6 -1.76 25.08 -7.09
C SER A 6 -0.92 24.98 -5.81
N HIS A 7 -1.58 25.01 -4.66
CA HIS A 7 -0.93 24.69 -3.40
C HIS A 7 -0.66 23.18 -3.39
N THR A 8 0.40 22.73 -4.07
CA THR A 8 0.84 21.34 -4.02
C THR A 8 1.33 21.06 -2.60
N THR A 9 0.56 20.29 -1.84
CA THR A 9 0.97 19.76 -0.54
C THR A 9 1.79 18.49 -0.75
N LEU A 10 2.66 18.14 0.21
CA LEU A 10 3.42 16.88 0.19
C LEU A 10 2.51 15.64 0.16
N SER A 11 1.24 15.80 0.57
CA SER A 11 0.22 14.76 0.49
C SER A 11 -0.11 14.32 -0.94
N ASP A 12 0.07 15.22 -1.90
CA ASP A 12 -0.35 14.98 -3.28
C ASP A 12 0.80 14.40 -4.13
N GLY A 13 1.93 14.14 -3.47
CA GLY A 13 3.16 13.66 -4.06
C GLY A 13 3.36 12.16 -3.87
N ILE A 14 4.07 11.57 -4.83
CA ILE A 14 4.59 10.20 -4.72
C ILE A 14 6.10 10.25 -4.93
N CYS A 15 6.86 9.57 -4.09
CA CYS A 15 8.23 9.23 -4.42
C CYS A 15 8.25 7.94 -5.25
N LEU A 16 8.85 7.99 -6.45
CA LEU A 16 9.07 6.85 -7.33
C LEU A 16 10.56 6.53 -7.41
N HIS A 17 10.95 5.36 -6.89
CA HIS A 17 12.31 4.86 -6.95
C HIS A 17 12.50 3.85 -8.10
N HIS A 18 12.91 4.35 -9.26
CA HIS A 18 13.20 3.57 -10.46
C HIS A 18 14.67 3.13 -10.46
N ARG A 19 14.93 1.82 -10.50
CA ARG A 19 16.30 1.29 -10.60
C ARG A 19 16.59 0.90 -12.04
N ASN A 20 17.36 1.72 -12.74
CA ASN A 20 17.62 1.59 -14.18
C ASN A 20 19.10 1.68 -14.56
N GLY A 21 20.00 1.84 -13.59
CA GLY A 21 21.44 1.97 -13.82
C GLY A 21 22.08 0.71 -14.40
N LEU A 22 23.24 0.87 -15.03
CA LEU A 22 23.99 -0.25 -15.62
C LEU A 22 24.39 -1.30 -14.58
N ASP A 23 24.80 -0.87 -13.38
CA ASP A 23 25.09 -1.75 -12.25
C ASP A 23 23.85 -2.57 -11.82
N TRP A 24 22.68 -1.95 -11.88
CA TRP A 24 21.42 -2.62 -11.60
C TRP A 24 21.06 -3.65 -12.67
N GLN A 25 21.31 -3.36 -13.95
CA GLN A 25 21.09 -4.32 -15.04
C GLN A 25 21.97 -5.57 -14.87
N GLU A 26 23.24 -5.38 -14.51
CA GLU A 26 24.16 -6.49 -14.18
C GLU A 26 23.67 -7.29 -12.97
N HIS A 27 23.26 -6.60 -11.90
CA HIS A 27 22.67 -7.23 -10.72
C HIS A 27 21.43 -8.05 -11.06
N CYS A 28 20.52 -7.51 -11.86
CA CYS A 28 19.30 -8.20 -12.28
C CYS A 28 19.59 -9.42 -13.13
N ASN A 29 20.61 -9.37 -14.00
CA ASN A 29 21.05 -10.54 -14.75
C ASN A 29 21.57 -11.64 -13.81
N GLN A 30 22.30 -11.29 -12.75
CA GLN A 30 22.72 -12.28 -11.76
C GLN A 30 21.53 -12.83 -10.95
N TRP A 31 20.65 -11.94 -10.49
CA TRP A 31 19.44 -12.27 -9.72
C TRP A 31 18.54 -13.26 -10.47
N GLU A 32 18.27 -13.01 -11.75
CA GLU A 32 17.40 -13.87 -12.56
C GLU A 32 17.97 -15.27 -12.82
N ASN A 33 19.29 -15.45 -12.70
CA ASN A 33 20.01 -16.68 -13.03
C ASN A 33 20.42 -17.51 -11.79
N ILE A 34 19.96 -17.18 -10.59
CA ILE A 34 20.23 -17.99 -9.38
C ILE A 34 19.54 -19.37 -9.51
N PRO A 35 20.27 -20.50 -9.40
CA PRO A 35 19.73 -21.83 -9.64
C PRO A 35 19.03 -22.43 -8.41
N ASP A 36 17.99 -21.78 -7.90
CA ASP A 36 17.29 -22.17 -6.67
C ASP A 36 15.82 -22.59 -6.88
N ARG A 37 15.38 -22.70 -8.13
CA ARG A 37 13.99 -23.00 -8.54
C ARG A 37 12.97 -21.94 -8.10
N ILE A 38 13.42 -20.75 -7.69
CA ILE A 38 12.58 -19.59 -7.42
C ILE A 38 12.57 -18.73 -8.69
N TRP A 39 11.38 -18.37 -9.18
CA TRP A 39 11.28 -17.42 -10.30
C TRP A 39 11.73 -16.04 -9.84
N ARG A 40 12.68 -15.43 -10.56
CA ARG A 40 13.36 -14.19 -10.13
C ARG A 40 13.26 -13.06 -11.16
N LYS A 41 12.32 -13.16 -12.11
CA LYS A 41 12.11 -12.15 -13.17
C LYS A 41 11.35 -10.91 -12.69
N ASN A 42 11.66 -10.45 -11.48
CA ASN A 42 11.09 -9.26 -10.87
C ASN A 42 12.10 -8.13 -10.70
N CYS A 43 13.36 -8.27 -11.09
CA CYS A 43 14.36 -7.24 -10.77
C CYS A 43 14.25 -5.97 -11.64
N MET A 44 13.99 -6.16 -12.93
CA MET A 44 13.67 -5.08 -13.87
C MET A 44 12.15 -4.90 -14.02
N ASN A 45 11.73 -3.84 -14.72
CA ASN A 45 10.35 -3.69 -15.18
C ASN A 45 9.95 -4.92 -16.01
N ASP A 46 8.67 -5.34 -15.92
CA ASP A 46 8.17 -6.36 -16.84
C ASP A 46 8.32 -5.84 -18.27
N ARG A 47 9.02 -6.60 -19.12
CA ARG A 47 9.37 -6.19 -20.49
C ARG A 47 8.15 -5.87 -21.37
N LYS A 48 6.94 -6.21 -20.92
CA LYS A 48 5.70 -5.98 -21.66
C LYS A 48 4.97 -4.70 -21.30
N LEU A 49 5.27 -4.09 -20.14
CA LEU A 49 4.54 -2.93 -19.65
C LEU A 49 5.51 -1.77 -19.37
N PRO A 50 5.20 -0.55 -19.86
CA PRO A 50 5.99 0.61 -19.52
C PRO A 50 5.88 0.92 -18.01
N LEU A 51 6.88 1.63 -17.47
CA LEU A 51 6.93 1.96 -16.04
C LEU A 51 5.69 2.75 -15.59
N HIS A 52 5.16 3.64 -16.43
CA HIS A 52 4.00 4.45 -16.09
C HIS A 52 2.77 3.57 -15.81
N GLU A 53 2.51 2.54 -16.61
CA GLU A 53 1.42 1.58 -16.39
C GLU A 53 1.63 0.80 -15.09
N LEU A 54 2.85 0.30 -14.86
CA LEU A 54 3.18 -0.43 -13.64
C LEU A 54 2.96 0.42 -12.38
N VAL A 55 3.28 1.71 -12.45
CA VAL A 55 3.09 2.66 -11.35
C VAL A 55 1.62 3.04 -11.19
N ARG A 56 0.89 3.25 -12.28
CA ARG A 56 -0.53 3.64 -12.30
C ARG A 56 -1.39 2.65 -11.51
N TYR A 57 -1.15 1.35 -11.63
CA TYR A 57 -1.90 0.33 -10.89
C TYR A 57 -1.54 0.21 -9.41
N ARG A 58 -0.45 0.84 -8.97
CA ARG A 58 -0.01 0.87 -7.57
C ARG A 58 -0.39 2.16 -6.86
N ILE A 59 -1.13 3.01 -7.57
CA ILE A 59 -1.64 4.28 -7.10
C ILE A 59 -3.16 4.13 -6.95
N PRO A 60 -3.69 4.14 -5.72
CA PRO A 60 -5.14 4.07 -5.56
C PRO A 60 -5.82 5.30 -6.10
N ALA A 61 -6.94 5.07 -6.78
CA ALA A 61 -7.73 6.10 -7.45
C ALA A 61 -8.24 7.22 -6.53
N LYS A 62 -8.30 6.98 -5.21
CA LYS A 62 -8.78 7.94 -4.21
C LYS A 62 -7.78 9.06 -3.88
N TYR A 63 -6.51 8.92 -4.24
CA TYR A 63 -5.50 9.90 -3.85
C TYR A 63 -5.40 11.05 -4.87
N PRO A 64 -5.56 12.32 -4.44
CA PRO A 64 -5.29 13.47 -5.29
C PRO A 64 -3.79 13.48 -5.59
N LYS A 65 -3.42 13.23 -6.84
CA LYS A 65 -2.02 13.13 -7.23
C LYS A 65 -1.76 14.07 -8.37
N SER A 66 -0.83 14.97 -8.14
CA SER A 66 -0.46 16.00 -9.11
C SER A 66 0.99 15.88 -9.54
N TRP A 67 1.83 15.17 -8.76
CA TRP A 67 3.25 15.04 -9.09
C TRP A 67 3.93 13.78 -8.53
N ILE A 68 5.04 13.40 -9.16
CA ILE A 68 5.95 12.33 -8.76
C ILE A 68 7.34 12.91 -8.59
N TYR A 69 7.97 12.68 -7.43
CA TYR A 69 9.41 12.80 -7.26
C TYR A 69 10.08 11.54 -7.80
N TYR A 70 10.69 11.65 -8.97
CA TYR A 70 11.36 10.56 -9.66
C TYR A 70 12.81 10.48 -9.21
N ILE A 71 13.21 9.30 -8.74
CA ILE A 71 14.59 8.92 -8.47
C ILE A 71 14.94 7.80 -9.45
N GLY A 72 15.90 8.08 -10.30
CA GLY A 72 16.50 7.12 -11.22
C GLY A 72 18.01 7.16 -11.10
N ASP A 73 18.67 6.09 -11.56
CA ASP A 73 20.11 6.14 -11.82
C ASP A 73 20.42 7.01 -13.06
N GLU A 74 19.40 7.22 -13.91
CA GLU A 74 19.43 8.12 -15.06
C GLU A 74 18.21 9.07 -15.02
N GLU A 75 18.33 10.22 -15.68
CA GLU A 75 17.23 11.17 -15.85
C GLU A 75 16.02 10.51 -16.53
N PRO A 76 14.77 10.91 -16.17
CA PRO A 76 13.59 10.38 -16.84
C PRO A 76 13.58 10.80 -18.31
N SER A 77 13.44 9.81 -19.21
CA SER A 77 13.30 10.06 -20.65
C SER A 77 12.08 10.93 -20.98
N GLU A 78 12.11 11.64 -22.11
CA GLU A 78 10.97 12.47 -22.56
C GLU A 78 9.69 11.64 -22.73
N TYR A 79 9.78 10.41 -23.23
CA TYR A 79 8.63 9.50 -23.33
C TYR A 79 7.99 9.21 -21.97
N LEU A 80 8.81 8.96 -20.94
CA LEU A 80 8.30 8.72 -19.58
C LEU A 80 7.62 9.98 -19.02
N ILE A 81 8.16 11.16 -19.32
CA ILE A 81 7.56 12.44 -18.92
C ILE A 81 6.20 12.63 -19.58
N GLU A 82 6.10 12.36 -20.88
CA GLU A 82 4.84 12.45 -21.64
C GLU A 82 3.79 11.45 -21.16
N ASP A 83 4.20 10.20 -20.88
CA ASP A 83 3.31 9.15 -20.37
C ASP A 83 2.63 9.58 -19.06
N PHE A 84 3.38 9.99 -18.05
CA PHE A 84 2.79 10.45 -16.78
C PHE A 84 2.01 11.76 -16.93
N LYS A 85 2.45 12.66 -17.82
CA LYS A 85 1.70 13.88 -18.12
C LYS A 85 0.34 13.59 -18.74
N SER A 86 0.21 12.53 -19.53
CA SER A 86 -1.07 12.08 -20.09
C SER A 86 -2.06 11.61 -19.01
N ASP A 87 -1.54 11.12 -17.88
CA ASP A 87 -2.30 10.79 -16.67
C ASP A 87 -2.51 12.01 -15.75
N GLY A 88 -2.10 13.22 -16.17
CA GLY A 88 -2.23 14.45 -15.39
C GLY A 88 -1.20 14.58 -14.25
N ILE A 89 -0.12 13.80 -14.28
CA ILE A 89 0.90 13.74 -13.23
C ILE A 89 2.20 14.38 -13.72
N SER A 90 2.73 15.34 -12.95
CA SER A 90 4.01 15.99 -13.26
C SER A 90 5.19 15.21 -12.67
N LEU A 91 6.17 14.84 -13.49
CA LEU A 91 7.42 14.26 -13.01
C LEU A 91 8.42 15.35 -12.61
N ILE A 92 8.92 15.24 -11.39
CA ILE A 92 9.93 16.11 -10.82
C ILE A 92 11.18 15.28 -10.56
N HIS A 93 12.30 15.69 -11.14
CA HIS A 93 13.62 15.08 -10.97
C HIS A 93 14.60 16.13 -10.43
N ARG A 94 15.36 15.77 -9.39
CA ARG A 94 16.21 16.70 -8.63
C ARG A 94 17.13 17.54 -9.51
N GLU A 95 17.90 16.89 -10.38
CA GLU A 95 18.91 17.54 -11.23
C GLU A 95 18.24 18.37 -12.34
N LYS A 96 17.39 17.74 -13.15
CA LYS A 96 16.65 18.38 -14.25
C LYS A 96 15.85 19.63 -13.82
N HIS A 97 15.31 19.63 -12.60
CA HIS A 97 14.52 20.75 -12.07
C HIS A 97 15.30 21.66 -11.13
N ASN A 98 16.60 21.39 -10.91
CA ASN A 98 17.47 22.12 -10.00
C ASN A 98 16.83 22.33 -8.61
N LEU A 99 16.27 21.27 -8.04
CA LEU A 99 15.55 21.35 -6.75
C LEU A 99 16.48 21.62 -5.58
N LEU A 100 17.74 21.22 -5.69
CA LEU A 100 18.77 21.41 -4.68
C LEU A 100 20.12 21.56 -5.37
N SER A 101 20.84 22.65 -5.07
CA SER A 101 22.14 22.89 -5.69
C SER A 101 23.22 21.98 -5.09
N ASP A 102 24.20 21.60 -5.90
CA ASP A 102 25.36 20.83 -5.44
C ASP A 102 26.14 21.58 -4.33
N GLU A 103 26.14 22.91 -4.37
CA GLU A 103 26.73 23.75 -3.33
C GLU A 103 26.00 23.59 -1.99
N ASP A 104 24.67 23.61 -1.99
CA ASP A 104 23.86 23.43 -0.78
C ASP A 104 24.08 22.04 -0.17
N ILE A 105 24.15 21.01 -1.00
CA ILE A 105 24.42 19.64 -0.56
C ILE A 105 25.84 19.53 0.01
N ALA A 106 26.85 20.04 -0.70
CA ALA A 106 28.23 20.01 -0.23
C ALA A 106 28.40 20.73 1.11
N LYS A 107 27.74 21.88 1.26
CA LYS A 107 27.72 22.66 2.50
C LYS A 107 27.02 21.92 3.63
N ALA A 108 25.84 21.34 3.37
CA ALA A 108 25.10 20.54 4.36
C ALA A 108 25.91 19.32 4.83
N ALA A 109 26.60 18.66 3.90
CA ALA A 109 27.48 17.52 4.16
C ALA A 109 28.84 17.91 4.76
N ARG A 110 29.12 19.20 4.94
CA ARG A 110 30.39 19.76 5.46
C ARG A 110 31.61 19.27 4.66
N LEU A 111 31.46 19.11 3.35
CA LEU A 111 32.55 18.71 2.47
C LEU A 111 33.51 19.87 2.25
N LYS A 112 34.82 19.55 2.23
CA LYS A 112 35.88 20.55 1.98
C LYS A 112 35.94 20.99 0.52
N THR A 113 35.38 20.18 -0.38
CA THR A 113 35.32 20.42 -1.82
C THR A 113 33.90 20.75 -2.25
N LEU A 114 33.74 21.87 -2.96
CA LEU A 114 32.45 22.33 -3.50
C LEU A 114 32.07 21.65 -4.82
N HIS A 115 32.95 20.86 -5.42
CA HIS A 115 32.69 20.14 -6.66
C HIS A 115 32.27 18.72 -6.31
N ILE A 116 30.98 18.54 -6.09
CA ILE A 116 30.35 17.23 -5.99
C ILE A 116 29.52 16.98 -7.25
N SER A 117 29.33 15.72 -7.62
CA SER A 117 28.43 15.32 -8.70
C SER A 117 27.80 13.97 -8.36
N ALA A 118 26.66 13.65 -8.97
CA ALA A 118 26.02 12.34 -8.80
C ALA A 118 26.96 11.18 -9.18
N GLU A 119 27.84 11.38 -10.16
CA GLU A 119 28.82 10.39 -10.61
C GLU A 119 29.89 10.11 -9.55
N THR A 120 30.39 11.15 -8.88
CA THR A 120 31.51 11.04 -7.94
C THR A 120 31.06 10.81 -6.49
N HIS A 121 29.83 11.23 -6.17
CA HIS A 121 29.26 11.21 -4.82
C HIS A 121 27.86 10.59 -4.80
N ARG A 122 27.59 9.59 -5.65
CA ARG A 122 26.28 8.89 -5.77
C ARG A 122 25.59 8.66 -4.42
N ASN A 123 26.30 8.04 -3.47
CA ASN A 123 25.75 7.72 -2.15
C ASN A 123 25.27 8.96 -1.37
N LEU A 124 25.90 10.12 -1.56
CA LEU A 124 25.47 11.36 -0.92
C LEU A 124 24.11 11.81 -1.46
N PHE A 125 23.95 11.76 -2.79
CA PHE A 125 22.69 12.11 -3.44
C PHE A 125 21.60 11.07 -3.15
N GLU A 126 21.95 9.78 -3.11
CA GLU A 126 21.04 8.71 -2.67
C GLU A 126 20.53 8.94 -1.24
N VAL A 127 21.37 9.45 -0.32
CA VAL A 127 20.95 9.81 1.04
C VAL A 127 19.98 11.00 1.04
N VAL A 128 20.22 12.02 0.21
CA VAL A 128 19.28 13.14 0.04
C VAL A 128 17.93 12.61 -0.47
N ASP A 129 17.96 11.83 -1.54
CA ASP A 129 16.78 11.23 -2.15
C ASP A 129 16.03 10.31 -1.16
N TYR A 130 16.75 9.57 -0.34
CA TYR A 130 16.19 8.74 0.72
C TYR A 130 15.36 9.56 1.72
N PHE A 131 15.93 10.64 2.24
CA PHE A 131 15.23 11.47 3.22
C PHE A 131 14.12 12.31 2.58
N THR A 132 14.32 12.80 1.35
CA THR A 132 13.23 13.44 0.58
C THR A 132 12.05 12.49 0.41
N CYS A 133 12.32 11.24 0.04
CA CYS A 133 11.26 10.25 -0.07
C CYS A 133 10.59 9.97 1.25
N ALA A 134 11.31 9.87 2.36
CA ALA A 134 10.72 9.62 3.68
C ALA A 134 9.67 10.68 4.09
N GLU A 135 9.82 11.91 3.62
CA GLU A 135 8.88 13.02 3.87
C GLU A 135 7.68 13.05 2.90
N ILE A 136 7.78 12.38 1.74
CA ILE A 136 6.69 12.29 0.77
C ILE A 136 5.70 11.21 1.23
N GLU A 137 4.41 11.55 1.17
CA GLU A 137 3.34 10.73 1.76
C GLU A 137 3.25 9.33 1.14
N SER A 138 3.38 9.23 -0.18
CA SER A 138 3.31 7.95 -0.90
C SER A 138 4.67 7.52 -1.45
N PHE A 139 4.93 6.21 -1.49
CA PHE A 139 6.17 5.64 -2.03
C PHE A 139 5.91 4.47 -2.97
N ILE A 140 6.58 4.45 -4.13
CA ILE A 140 6.55 3.31 -5.05
C ILE A 140 7.98 2.97 -5.44
N GLY A 141 8.40 1.75 -5.17
CA GLY A 141 9.77 1.31 -5.37
C GLY A 141 9.95 0.07 -6.24
N ASN A 142 11.13 -0.51 -6.18
CA ASN A 142 11.50 -1.77 -6.79
C ASN A 142 11.52 -2.89 -5.73
N SER A 143 10.87 -4.03 -5.97
CA SER A 143 10.79 -5.15 -5.02
C SER A 143 12.13 -5.77 -4.65
N VAL A 144 13.15 -5.67 -5.49
CA VAL A 144 14.49 -6.23 -5.22
C VAL A 144 15.41 -5.20 -4.54
N SER A 145 15.06 -3.92 -4.57
CA SER A 145 15.91 -2.86 -4.01
C SER A 145 15.81 -2.78 -2.48
N THR A 146 16.96 -2.78 -1.81
CA THR A 146 17.06 -2.57 -0.36
C THR A 146 16.66 -1.15 0.06
N PHE A 147 16.91 -0.15 -0.79
CA PHE A 147 16.42 1.22 -0.60
C PHE A 147 14.90 1.24 -0.52
N SER A 148 14.23 0.62 -1.51
CA SER A 148 12.77 0.54 -1.55
C SER A 148 12.20 -0.24 -0.38
N ALA A 149 12.81 -1.38 -0.05
CA ALA A 149 12.42 -2.17 1.11
C ALA A 149 12.48 -1.37 2.41
N ASN A 150 13.52 -0.56 2.61
CA ASN A 150 13.65 0.27 3.80
C ASN A 150 12.58 1.38 3.83
N GLN A 151 12.36 2.06 2.71
CA GLN A 151 11.30 3.08 2.60
C GLN A 151 9.90 2.52 2.91
N ILE A 152 9.63 1.28 2.51
CA ILE A 152 8.36 0.59 2.78
C ILE A 152 8.30 0.16 4.26
N ALA A 153 9.40 -0.32 4.82
CA ALA A 153 9.49 -0.67 6.23
C ALA A 153 9.31 0.54 7.15
N LEU A 154 9.91 1.70 6.83
CA LEU A 154 9.71 2.96 7.56
C LEU A 154 8.24 3.38 7.63
N ARG A 155 7.46 2.97 6.63
CA ARG A 155 6.02 3.25 6.53
C ARG A 155 5.14 2.13 7.05
N ASN A 156 5.72 1.03 7.54
CA ASN A 156 5.01 -0.20 7.88
C ASN A 156 4.11 -0.71 6.73
N GLY A 157 4.49 -0.46 5.48
CA GLY A 157 3.69 -0.78 4.29
C GLY A 157 2.55 0.20 3.98
N MET A 158 2.29 1.21 4.82
CA MET A 158 1.23 2.18 4.55
C MET A 158 1.61 3.10 3.38
N LYS A 159 0.66 3.33 2.46
CA LYS A 159 0.83 4.20 1.28
C LYS A 159 2.11 3.92 0.50
N SER A 160 2.57 2.68 0.55
CA SER A 160 3.84 2.29 -0.04
C SER A 160 3.74 0.95 -0.72
N SER A 161 4.31 0.87 -1.91
CA SER A 161 4.24 -0.32 -2.76
C SER A 161 5.45 -0.37 -3.69
N TRP A 162 5.40 -1.26 -4.68
CA TRP A 162 6.44 -1.43 -5.67
C TRP A 162 5.84 -1.79 -7.04
N TYR A 163 6.48 -1.34 -8.12
CA TYR A 163 5.91 -1.40 -9.47
C TYR A 163 6.12 -2.75 -10.16
N ASN A 164 7.19 -3.47 -9.82
CA ASN A 164 7.53 -4.77 -10.38
C ASN A 164 6.82 -5.90 -9.65
N SER A 165 6.71 -7.07 -10.28
CA SER A 165 6.00 -8.20 -9.66
C SER A 165 6.73 -8.74 -8.41
N ARG A 166 6.06 -9.61 -7.65
CA ARG A 166 6.57 -10.30 -6.45
C ARG A 166 6.82 -9.43 -5.22
N SER A 167 6.65 -10.09 -4.10
CA SER A 167 7.13 -9.75 -2.77
C SER A 167 8.53 -9.14 -2.73
N ILE A 168 8.71 -8.22 -1.79
CA ILE A 168 10.03 -7.71 -1.42
C ILE A 168 10.75 -8.82 -0.63
N PRO A 169 11.92 -9.32 -1.07
CA PRO A 169 12.67 -10.34 -0.32
C PRO A 169 13.00 -9.93 1.11
N LEU A 170 13.15 -8.63 1.36
CA LEU A 170 13.37 -8.07 2.70
C LEU A 170 12.14 -8.14 3.62
N GLY A 171 10.93 -8.35 3.09
CA GLY A 171 9.73 -8.61 3.87
C GLY A 171 9.77 -9.92 4.66
N GLU A 172 10.68 -10.84 4.32
CA GLU A 172 10.91 -12.07 5.06
C GLU A 172 11.84 -11.86 6.27
N VAL A 173 12.65 -10.79 6.27
CA VAL A 173 13.71 -10.55 7.27
C VAL A 173 13.39 -9.37 8.17
N LEU A 174 12.66 -8.38 7.65
CA LEU A 174 12.20 -7.22 8.40
C LEU A 174 10.69 -7.36 8.66
N PRO A 175 10.18 -6.92 9.83
CA PRO A 175 8.75 -6.80 10.08
C PRO A 175 8.19 -5.60 9.28
N VAL A 176 8.17 -5.72 7.95
CA VAL A 176 7.84 -4.63 7.02
C VAL A 176 6.34 -4.34 6.99
N TYR A 177 5.51 -5.38 7.16
CA TYR A 177 4.07 -5.28 6.95
C TYR A 177 3.35 -5.34 8.28
N HIS A 178 2.79 -4.20 8.69
CA HIS A 178 1.69 -4.21 9.62
C HIS A 178 0.46 -4.70 8.87
N ILE A 179 -0.16 -5.81 9.30
CA ILE A 179 -1.35 -6.35 8.63
C ILE A 179 -2.58 -5.67 9.24
N PRO A 180 -3.31 -4.81 8.50
CA PRO A 180 -4.54 -4.25 9.01
C PRO A 180 -5.57 -5.36 9.22
N LEU A 181 -6.29 -5.29 10.34
CA LEU A 181 -7.35 -6.23 10.67
C LEU A 181 -8.68 -5.65 10.21
N VAL A 182 -9.43 -6.42 9.44
CA VAL A 182 -10.61 -5.92 8.72
C VAL A 182 -11.82 -6.75 9.08
N TYR A 183 -12.80 -6.08 9.68
CA TYR A 183 -14.11 -6.63 10.01
C TYR A 183 -15.17 -6.12 9.04
N THR A 184 -16.24 -6.89 8.86
CA THR A 184 -17.49 -6.40 8.27
C THR A 184 -18.59 -6.44 9.32
N TYR A 185 -19.47 -5.45 9.30
CA TYR A 185 -20.62 -5.42 10.19
C TYR A 185 -21.78 -4.66 9.58
N THR A 186 -22.98 -5.16 9.82
CA THR A 186 -24.22 -4.45 9.54
C THR A 186 -25.11 -4.36 10.77
N GLU A 187 -25.80 -3.24 10.94
CA GLU A 187 -26.82 -3.06 12.00
C GLU A 187 -27.94 -4.09 11.94
N GLU A 188 -28.18 -4.71 10.78
CA GLU A 188 -29.16 -5.78 10.58
C GLU A 188 -28.70 -7.12 11.17
N SER A 189 -27.44 -7.21 11.62
CA SER A 189 -26.91 -8.38 12.30
C SER A 189 -27.61 -8.63 13.63
N GLN A 190 -27.71 -9.90 14.02
CA GLN A 190 -28.25 -10.26 15.33
C GLN A 190 -27.42 -9.66 16.47
N GLY A 191 -28.08 -9.37 17.61
CA GLY A 191 -27.44 -8.74 18.77
C GLY A 191 -26.21 -9.48 19.32
N LEU A 192 -26.18 -10.82 19.20
CA LEU A 192 -25.01 -11.62 19.60
C LEU A 192 -23.77 -11.30 18.75
N GLY A 193 -23.94 -11.07 17.44
CA GLY A 193 -22.84 -10.76 16.53
C GLY A 193 -22.11 -9.46 16.91
N LYS A 194 -22.85 -8.47 17.39
CA LYS A 194 -22.28 -7.22 17.92
C LYS A 194 -21.43 -7.45 19.16
N SER A 195 -21.90 -8.28 20.08
CA SER A 195 -21.15 -8.60 21.32
C SER A 195 -19.89 -9.40 21.02
N LEU A 196 -19.97 -10.37 20.10
CA LEU A 196 -18.82 -11.13 19.63
C LEU A 196 -17.80 -10.22 18.96
N LEU A 197 -18.24 -9.35 18.05
CA LEU A 197 -17.36 -8.38 17.40
C LEU A 197 -16.64 -7.47 18.40
N LYS A 198 -17.34 -7.00 19.44
CA LYS A 198 -16.71 -6.22 20.52
C LYS A 198 -15.65 -7.04 21.24
N ALA A 199 -15.94 -8.31 21.58
CA ALA A 199 -14.97 -9.19 22.23
C ALA A 199 -13.75 -9.46 21.34
N SER A 200 -13.97 -9.68 20.05
CA SER A 200 -12.93 -9.86 19.04
C SER A 200 -12.02 -8.62 18.96
N ILE A 201 -12.58 -7.43 18.77
CA ILE A 201 -11.83 -6.15 18.75
C ILE A 201 -11.05 -5.94 20.06
N LEU A 202 -11.67 -6.23 21.21
CA LEU A 202 -10.99 -6.14 22.50
C LEU A 202 -9.82 -7.12 22.62
N SER A 203 -9.93 -8.33 22.05
CA SER A 203 -8.82 -9.28 22.00
C SER A 203 -7.66 -8.75 21.16
N VAL A 204 -7.93 -8.17 19.99
CA VAL A 204 -6.91 -7.51 19.16
C VAL A 204 -6.20 -6.41 19.93
N ARG A 205 -6.98 -5.56 20.62
CA ARG A 205 -6.44 -4.47 21.44
C ARG A 205 -5.65 -4.98 22.65
N GLY A 206 -6.04 -6.13 23.22
CA GLY A 206 -5.29 -6.80 24.27
C GLY A 206 -3.93 -7.34 23.81
N THR A 207 -3.87 -7.85 22.58
CA THR A 207 -2.67 -8.50 22.03
C THR A 207 -1.72 -7.52 21.32
N PHE A 208 -2.25 -6.66 20.45
CA PHE A 208 -1.47 -5.72 19.64
C PHE A 208 -1.46 -4.28 20.20
N GLY A 209 -2.23 -4.00 21.25
CA GLY A 209 -2.37 -2.64 21.76
C GLY A 209 -3.08 -1.68 20.80
N MET A 210 -2.78 -0.39 20.95
CA MET A 210 -3.38 0.69 20.15
C MET A 210 -2.68 0.92 18.80
N SER A 211 -1.55 0.26 18.55
CA SER A 211 -0.81 0.39 17.29
C SER A 211 -1.42 -0.40 16.14
N ALA A 212 -2.30 -1.36 16.41
CA ALA A 212 -2.94 -2.13 15.35
C ALA A 212 -4.04 -1.33 14.65
N ASP A 213 -3.94 -1.23 13.33
CA ASP A 213 -5.03 -0.73 12.50
C ASP A 213 -6.16 -1.76 12.45
N ILE A 214 -7.31 -1.35 13.00
CA ILE A 214 -8.55 -2.11 12.93
C ILE A 214 -9.51 -1.33 12.07
N HIS A 215 -9.90 -1.90 10.96
CA HIS A 215 -10.91 -1.36 10.07
C HIS A 215 -12.22 -2.13 10.21
N ILE A 216 -13.33 -1.42 10.04
CA ILE A 216 -14.64 -2.02 9.94
C ILE A 216 -15.39 -1.42 8.77
N LEU A 217 -15.83 -2.28 7.85
CA LEU A 217 -16.79 -1.89 6.82
C LEU A 217 -18.20 -2.00 7.41
N TYR A 218 -18.81 -0.84 7.64
CA TYR A 218 -20.00 -0.68 8.45
C TYR A 218 -21.22 -0.30 7.61
N HIS A 219 -22.26 -1.14 7.64
CA HIS A 219 -23.53 -0.86 6.98
C HIS A 219 -24.64 -0.58 8.00
N GLY A 220 -25.10 0.67 8.04
CA GLY A 220 -26.13 1.15 8.97
C GLY A 220 -25.96 2.63 9.30
N GLN A 221 -26.94 3.24 9.98
CA GLN A 221 -26.90 4.67 10.32
C GLN A 221 -27.41 4.99 11.73
N ASN A 222 -28.00 4.03 12.44
CA ASN A 222 -28.81 4.30 13.64
C ASN A 222 -28.11 3.94 14.96
N ASP A 223 -27.11 3.06 14.96
CA ASP A 223 -26.44 2.59 16.18
C ASP A 223 -25.27 3.48 16.59
N TRP A 224 -25.60 4.71 16.96
CA TRP A 224 -24.64 5.71 17.41
C TRP A 224 -23.81 5.25 18.62
N GLN A 225 -24.39 4.44 19.52
CA GLN A 225 -23.68 3.95 20.70
C GLN A 225 -22.56 2.99 20.30
N PHE A 226 -22.82 2.11 19.35
CA PHE A 226 -21.80 1.21 18.83
C PHE A 226 -20.73 1.96 18.03
N LEU A 227 -21.10 2.92 17.20
CA LEU A 227 -20.15 3.76 16.48
C LEU A 227 -19.24 4.56 17.44
N MET A 228 -19.80 5.12 18.51
CA MET A 228 -19.02 5.78 19.57
C MET A 228 -18.11 4.80 20.31
N TRP A 229 -18.57 3.58 20.54
CA TRP A 229 -17.73 2.51 21.10
C TRP A 229 -16.56 2.18 20.18
N LEU A 230 -16.79 1.99 18.88
CA LEU A 230 -15.75 1.72 17.88
C LEU A 230 -14.69 2.84 17.87
N LYS A 231 -15.14 4.09 17.86
CA LYS A 231 -14.26 5.26 17.93
C LYS A 231 -13.42 5.28 19.22
N LYS A 232 -14.02 4.93 20.36
CA LYS A 232 -13.31 4.85 21.65
C LYS A 232 -12.15 3.83 21.62
N TYR A 233 -12.27 2.77 20.85
CA TYR A 233 -11.24 1.73 20.69
C TYR A 233 -10.39 1.92 19.42
N SER A 234 -10.34 3.16 18.89
CA SER A 234 -9.57 3.53 17.69
C SER A 234 -9.80 2.57 16.51
N VAL A 235 -11.07 2.23 16.27
CA VAL A 235 -11.47 1.49 15.06
C VAL A 235 -11.78 2.49 13.95
N ILE A 236 -11.21 2.26 12.78
CA ILE A 236 -11.43 3.04 11.57
C ILE A 236 -12.73 2.54 10.92
N VAL A 237 -13.76 3.37 10.97
CA VAL A 237 -15.09 3.04 10.43
C VAL A 237 -15.19 3.52 8.98
N HIS A 238 -15.47 2.59 8.09
CA HIS A 238 -15.80 2.86 6.69
C HIS A 238 -17.31 2.69 6.50
N THR A 239 -18.03 3.78 6.26
CA THR A 239 -19.46 3.72 5.97
C THR A 239 -19.68 3.02 4.62
N HIS A 240 -20.60 2.05 4.62
CA HIS A 240 -20.89 1.21 3.48
C HIS A 240 -22.35 1.34 3.06
N GLU A 241 -22.56 1.76 1.82
CA GLU A 241 -23.87 1.87 1.18
C GLU A 241 -23.89 1.00 -0.09
N PRO A 242 -24.06 -0.32 0.05
CA PRO A 242 -23.97 -1.24 -1.07
C PRO A 242 -25.11 -1.04 -2.07
N GLN A 243 -24.76 -0.92 -3.36
CA GLN A 243 -25.73 -0.81 -4.45
C GLN A 243 -26.40 -2.16 -4.80
N TRP A 244 -25.84 -3.26 -4.33
CA TRP A 244 -26.27 -4.63 -4.64
C TRP A 244 -27.25 -5.24 -3.63
N LEU A 245 -27.73 -4.47 -2.65
CA LEU A 245 -28.58 -4.98 -1.56
C LEU A 245 -29.80 -5.76 -2.06
N ASP A 246 -30.57 -5.19 -2.99
CA ASP A 246 -31.79 -5.80 -3.52
C ASP A 246 -31.51 -7.15 -4.22
N MET A 247 -30.39 -7.23 -4.94
CA MET A 247 -29.96 -8.46 -5.61
C MET A 247 -29.58 -9.53 -4.59
N ILE A 248 -28.82 -9.15 -3.55
CA ILE A 248 -28.38 -10.07 -2.50
C ILE A 248 -29.56 -10.56 -1.65
N GLU A 249 -30.54 -9.72 -1.38
CA GLU A 249 -31.77 -10.14 -0.69
C GLU A 249 -32.58 -11.12 -1.55
N THR A 250 -32.69 -10.86 -2.86
CA THR A 250 -33.31 -11.82 -3.81
C THR A 250 -32.58 -13.15 -3.80
N MET A 251 -31.23 -13.15 -3.81
CA MET A 251 -30.45 -14.39 -3.71
C MET A 251 -30.69 -15.11 -2.37
N ARG A 252 -30.79 -14.37 -1.26
CA ARG A 252 -31.04 -14.94 0.06
C ARG A 252 -32.37 -15.66 0.13
N GLN A 253 -33.44 -15.03 -0.38
CA GLN A 253 -34.80 -15.58 -0.38
C GLN A 253 -34.92 -16.85 -1.25
N ASN A 254 -34.14 -16.94 -2.32
CA ASN A 254 -34.05 -18.13 -3.17
C ASN A 254 -33.10 -19.20 -2.63
N GLY A 255 -32.34 -18.88 -1.57
CA GLY A 255 -31.43 -19.81 -0.91
C GLY A 255 -32.17 -20.83 -0.04
N ASN A 256 -31.50 -21.94 0.27
CA ASN A 256 -32.04 -23.00 1.12
C ASN A 256 -31.40 -22.94 2.53
N PRO A 257 -32.15 -22.57 3.58
CA PRO A 257 -31.65 -22.55 4.95
C PRO A 257 -31.14 -23.90 5.47
N ALA A 258 -31.59 -25.02 4.90
CA ALA A 258 -31.09 -26.34 5.26
C ALA A 258 -29.63 -26.57 4.83
N HIS A 259 -29.12 -25.81 3.85
CA HIS A 259 -27.73 -25.89 3.40
C HIS A 259 -26.83 -24.87 4.09
N SER A 260 -27.37 -23.73 4.51
CA SER A 260 -26.60 -22.72 5.25
C SER A 260 -27.50 -21.85 6.11
N HIS A 261 -27.09 -21.68 7.37
CA HIS A 261 -27.76 -20.80 8.33
C HIS A 261 -27.69 -19.31 7.92
N LEU A 262 -26.82 -18.94 6.99
CA LEU A 262 -26.73 -17.56 6.47
C LEU A 262 -28.02 -17.13 5.76
N PHE A 263 -28.77 -18.06 5.17
CA PHE A 263 -30.04 -17.73 4.52
C PHE A 263 -31.16 -17.38 5.52
N LEU A 264 -31.01 -17.70 6.81
CA LEU A 264 -32.02 -17.43 7.83
C LEU A 264 -32.12 -15.95 8.23
N HIS A 265 -31.03 -15.20 8.12
CA HIS A 265 -30.95 -13.83 8.63
C HIS A 265 -30.32 -12.90 7.60
N GLN A 266 -31.08 -11.87 7.22
CA GLN A 266 -30.68 -10.85 6.26
C GLN A 266 -29.33 -10.22 6.61
N GLY A 267 -29.15 -9.77 7.86
CA GLY A 267 -27.89 -9.16 8.30
C GLY A 267 -26.67 -10.07 8.18
N ASN A 268 -26.80 -11.37 8.49
CA ASN A 268 -25.68 -12.30 8.36
C ASN A 268 -25.30 -12.50 6.87
N TYR A 269 -26.30 -12.53 6.00
CA TYR A 269 -26.09 -12.67 4.56
C TYR A 269 -25.44 -11.41 3.97
N ILE A 270 -25.95 -10.22 4.30
CA ILE A 270 -25.34 -8.93 3.91
C ILE A 270 -23.91 -8.85 4.41
N GLY A 271 -23.66 -9.14 5.69
CA GLY A 271 -22.33 -9.09 6.30
C GLY A 271 -21.30 -10.00 5.61
N THR A 272 -21.75 -11.13 5.05
CA THR A 272 -20.92 -12.02 4.23
C THR A 272 -20.54 -11.34 2.91
N TRP A 273 -21.50 -10.75 2.21
CA TRP A 273 -21.30 -10.10 0.91
C TRP A 273 -20.56 -8.77 0.99
N GLN A 274 -20.58 -8.06 2.12
CA GLN A 274 -19.80 -6.83 2.33
C GLN A 274 -18.30 -6.99 1.99
N ARG A 275 -17.76 -8.21 2.08
CA ARG A 275 -16.34 -8.49 1.79
C ARG A 275 -15.94 -8.20 0.35
N ILE A 276 -16.87 -8.27 -0.60
CA ILE A 276 -16.57 -8.03 -2.03
C ILE A 276 -16.14 -6.59 -2.29
N ASP A 277 -16.64 -5.65 -1.47
CA ASP A 277 -16.40 -4.22 -1.64
C ASP A 277 -15.22 -3.70 -0.82
N LEU A 278 -14.63 -4.53 0.06
CA LEU A 278 -13.48 -4.12 0.89
C LEU A 278 -12.32 -3.47 0.09
N PRO A 279 -11.95 -3.93 -1.12
CA PRO A 279 -10.93 -3.26 -1.94
C PRO A 279 -11.23 -1.80 -2.29
N LEU A 280 -12.50 -1.36 -2.20
CA LEU A 280 -12.90 0.02 -2.44
C LEU A 280 -12.60 0.94 -1.25
N PHE A 281 -12.38 0.38 -0.05
CA PHE A 281 -12.26 1.13 1.21
C PHE A 281 -10.88 1.02 1.85
N ILE A 282 -10.18 -0.10 1.65
CA ILE A 282 -8.90 -0.37 2.28
C ILE A 282 -7.86 -0.60 1.21
N ASP A 283 -6.89 0.31 1.17
CA ASP A 283 -5.74 0.22 0.29
C ASP A 283 -4.56 -0.39 1.04
N ALA A 284 -4.53 -1.72 1.06
CA ALA A 284 -3.39 -2.47 1.51
C ALA A 284 -3.27 -3.73 0.67
N GLU A 285 -2.06 -4.04 0.23
CA GLU A 285 -1.78 -5.27 -0.52
C GLU A 285 -2.11 -6.52 0.32
N TYR A 286 -1.90 -6.41 1.63
CA TYR A 286 -2.17 -7.46 2.60
C TYR A 286 -3.07 -6.94 3.70
N VAL A 287 -4.17 -7.63 3.94
CA VAL A 287 -5.08 -7.42 5.07
C VAL A 287 -5.48 -8.76 5.67
N MET A 288 -5.85 -8.76 6.94
CA MET A 288 -6.47 -9.91 7.57
C MET A 288 -7.96 -9.69 7.67
N PHE A 289 -8.74 -10.51 6.96
CA PHE A 289 -10.18 -10.57 7.21
C PHE A 289 -10.42 -11.35 8.49
N VAL A 290 -11.13 -10.73 9.43
CA VAL A 290 -11.41 -11.31 10.73
C VAL A 290 -12.92 -11.45 10.89
N ASP A 291 -13.37 -12.67 11.22
CA ASP A 291 -14.76 -12.92 11.55
C ASP A 291 -15.10 -12.33 12.93
N SER A 292 -16.36 -11.96 13.15
CA SER A 292 -16.79 -11.30 14.38
C SER A 292 -16.63 -12.17 15.63
N ASP A 293 -16.50 -13.48 15.48
CA ASP A 293 -16.34 -14.47 16.54
C ASP A 293 -14.90 -14.96 16.73
N THR A 294 -13.94 -14.36 16.02
CA THR A 294 -12.52 -14.71 16.14
C THR A 294 -11.88 -14.04 17.35
N ILE A 295 -11.15 -14.80 18.17
CA ILE A 295 -10.34 -14.27 19.29
C ILE A 295 -8.87 -14.35 18.93
N ILE A 296 -8.17 -13.22 19.08
CA ILE A 296 -6.73 -13.12 18.83
C ILE A 296 -6.02 -13.22 20.19
N SER A 297 -5.17 -14.23 20.33
CA SER A 297 -4.38 -14.48 21.55
C SER A 297 -2.94 -13.99 21.43
N ASP A 298 -2.36 -14.05 20.24
CA ASP A 298 -0.93 -13.87 20.01
C ASP A 298 -0.65 -12.88 18.87
N ILE A 299 0.49 -12.18 18.96
CA ILE A 299 0.97 -11.30 17.90
C ILE A 299 1.35 -12.15 16.69
N PHE A 300 0.93 -11.72 15.51
CA PHE A 300 1.26 -12.35 14.25
C PHE A 300 1.65 -11.33 13.18
N GLY A 301 2.34 -11.81 12.15
CA GLY A 301 2.60 -11.15 10.89
C GLY A 301 2.50 -12.14 9.73
N MET A 302 2.89 -11.71 8.53
CA MET A 302 2.68 -12.50 7.30
C MET A 302 3.35 -13.88 7.35
N HIS A 303 4.51 -13.97 8.01
CA HIS A 303 5.28 -15.19 8.14
C HIS A 303 4.55 -16.29 8.94
N ASN A 304 3.63 -15.93 9.84
CA ASN A 304 2.91 -16.91 10.66
C ASN A 304 1.91 -17.74 9.86
N PHE A 305 1.51 -17.30 8.67
CA PHE A 305 0.51 -17.98 7.86
C PHE A 305 1.12 -19.01 6.89
N ASN A 306 2.44 -19.24 6.94
CA ASN A 306 3.18 -19.99 5.93
C ASN A 306 2.88 -19.52 4.49
N LEU A 307 2.35 -18.30 4.36
CA LEU A 307 2.14 -17.65 3.10
C LEU A 307 3.55 -17.31 2.63
N LYS A 308 4.02 -18.03 1.61
CA LYS A 308 5.00 -17.43 0.71
C LYS A 308 4.32 -16.16 0.25
N MET A 309 4.85 -14.99 0.64
CA MET A 309 4.28 -13.72 0.21
C MET A 309 4.03 -13.85 -1.29
N THR A 310 2.80 -13.52 -1.68
CA THR A 310 2.31 -13.89 -3.01
C THR A 310 3.31 -13.40 -4.04
N PRO A 311 3.66 -14.21 -5.07
CA PRO A 311 4.25 -13.66 -6.25
C PRO A 311 3.21 -12.66 -6.76
N GLY A 312 3.42 -11.37 -6.44
CA GLY A 312 2.41 -10.34 -6.48
C GLY A 312 1.55 -10.42 -7.72
N LEU A 313 0.27 -10.12 -7.57
CA LEU A 313 -0.65 -9.90 -8.68
C LEU A 313 0.07 -8.99 -9.69
N ALA A 314 0.60 -9.61 -10.74
CA ALA A 314 0.89 -8.95 -11.99
C ALA A 314 -0.48 -8.48 -12.48
N ALA A 315 -0.57 -7.20 -12.84
CA ALA A 315 -1.77 -6.60 -13.39
C ALA A 315 -2.46 -7.58 -14.35
N GLY A 316 -3.71 -7.91 -14.04
CA GLY A 316 -4.40 -9.05 -14.63
C GLY A 316 -5.91 -8.92 -14.49
N SER A 317 -6.46 -7.85 -15.05
CA SER A 317 -7.68 -7.88 -15.88
C SER A 317 -7.76 -6.61 -16.70
#